data_AF-A0A0A1XBY7-F1
#
_entry.id   AF-A0A0A1XBY7-F1
#
_cell.length_a   1.000
_cell.length_b   1.000
_cell.length_c   1.000
_cell.angle_alpha   90.00
_cell.angle_beta   90.00
_cell.angle_gamma   90.00
#
_symmetry.space_group_name_H-M   'P 1'
#
loop_
_entity.id
_entity.type
_entity.pdbx_description
1 polymer ?
#
loop_
_entity_poly.entity_id
_entity_poly.type
_entity_poly.pdbx_seq_one_letter_code
_entity_poly.pdbx_strand_id
1 'polypeptide(L)'
;MSEEEVKKVAPDEEKVATEEMTYHKKPTSKVPWYFAPAYLLFWLVLLFAVVVPVFFSLPTGLTIQNASLNPGRFIAERAERILIDFDKIGPKVVGSHANENHTVQLLLDQLEDIRHVMQTDLFEMEIDVQVVSGAYIHWTMVNMYQGVQNVVVRFRTKASTSESYLLINSHFDSKPGSPGSGDDGAMVVIMLETLRVLATNRRPFRHPIVFLFNGAEENPLQASHGFITQHKWAKNCKALINLDSAGSGNREILFQSGPNHPWLMDIYRKSVKRSYATTFAEEIFQAGILPSDTDFRIFSTYGKLPGLDLAHSYNGYVYHTKFD
;
A
#
# COMPACT_ATOMS: atom_id res chain seq x y z
N MET A 1 12.48 10.50 100.14
CA MET A 1 12.64 11.94 100.40
C MET A 1 14.09 12.31 100.12
N SER A 2 14.24 13.43 99.41
CA SER A 2 15.47 14.18 99.05
C SER A 2 16.53 13.54 98.14
N GLU A 3 16.69 14.24 97.02
CA GLU A 3 17.81 14.41 96.10
C GLU A 3 19.22 14.21 96.67
N GLU A 4 20.14 13.67 95.86
CA GLU A 4 21.49 14.23 95.73
C GLU A 4 22.15 13.82 94.41
N GLU A 5 22.69 14.82 93.72
CA GLU A 5 23.35 14.76 92.42
C GLU A 5 24.86 14.56 92.63
N VAL A 6 25.49 13.53 92.04
CA VAL A 6 26.95 13.42 92.01
C VAL A 6 27.46 12.99 90.62
N LYS A 7 28.17 13.95 90.01
CA LYS A 7 29.00 13.87 88.80
C LYS A 7 29.84 12.60 88.67
N LYS A 8 30.06 12.15 87.43
CA LYS A 8 31.40 11.75 86.93
C LYS A 8 31.44 11.75 85.40
N VAL A 9 32.44 12.44 84.85
CA VAL A 9 32.78 12.52 83.43
C VAL A 9 33.88 11.50 83.11
N ALA A 10 33.61 10.69 82.07
CA ALA A 10 34.45 10.03 81.05
C ALA A 10 35.73 9.23 81.45
N PRO A 11 36.06 8.14 80.70
CA PRO A 11 36.74 8.34 79.40
C PRO A 11 36.35 7.38 78.24
N ASP A 12 36.39 7.96 77.04
CA ASP A 12 36.92 7.54 75.73
C ASP A 12 36.68 6.12 75.17
N GLU A 13 35.87 6.08 74.10
CA GLU A 13 36.23 5.75 72.70
C GLU A 13 36.34 4.25 72.36
N GLU A 14 35.30 3.72 71.71
CA GLU A 14 35.54 2.81 70.59
C GLU A 14 34.46 2.93 69.51
N LYS A 15 34.94 3.01 68.28
CA LYS A 15 34.25 3.40 67.05
C LYS A 15 33.36 2.26 66.53
N VAL A 16 32.09 2.56 66.26
CA VAL A 16 31.29 1.79 65.30
C VAL A 16 30.91 2.72 64.16
N ALA A 17 31.55 2.51 63.02
CA ALA A 17 31.29 3.23 61.79
C ALA A 17 29.91 2.83 61.24
N THR A 18 28.98 3.78 61.17
CA THR A 18 27.78 3.69 60.35
C THR A 18 28.14 4.16 58.93
N GLU A 19 28.27 3.22 57.99
CA GLU A 19 28.29 3.54 56.56
C GLU A 19 26.91 4.08 56.16
N GLU A 20 26.79 5.40 56.06
CA GLU A 20 25.67 6.03 55.36
C GLU A 20 25.78 5.72 53.86
N MET A 21 24.84 4.93 53.33
CA MET A 21 24.64 4.79 51.89
C MET A 21 24.24 6.16 51.30
N THR A 22 25.22 6.92 50.85
CA THR A 22 25.02 8.17 50.12
C THR A 22 24.50 7.85 48.72
N TYR A 23 23.21 8.06 48.50
CA TYR A 23 22.62 8.09 47.17
C TYR A 23 23.23 9.27 46.39
N HIS A 24 24.27 9.01 45.58
CA HIS A 24 24.79 10.00 44.63
C HIS A 24 23.72 10.29 43.57
N LYS A 25 22.93 11.34 43.81
CA LYS A 25 22.07 11.95 42.79
C LYS A 25 22.99 12.51 41.70
N LYS A 26 23.17 11.76 40.61
CA LYS A 26 23.95 12.23 39.44
C LYS A 26 23.47 13.65 39.09
N PRO A 27 24.37 14.65 39.00
CA PRO A 27 23.97 15.98 38.59
C PRO A 27 23.45 15.87 37.16
N THR A 28 22.15 16.04 36.98
CA THR A 28 21.60 16.24 35.64
C THR A 28 22.06 17.62 35.22
N SER A 29 23.07 17.68 34.35
CA SER A 29 23.44 18.90 33.64
C SER A 29 22.19 19.40 32.93
N LYS A 30 21.51 20.39 33.51
CA LYS A 30 20.35 21.03 32.90
C LYS A 30 20.89 22.03 31.88
N VAL A 31 20.60 21.77 30.61
CA VAL A 31 20.90 22.72 29.53
C VAL A 31 20.27 24.07 29.91
N PRO A 32 21.03 25.18 29.91
CA PRO A 32 20.49 26.50 30.24
C PRO A 32 19.31 26.87 29.35
N TRP A 33 18.28 27.51 29.92
CA TRP A 33 17.01 27.81 29.25
C TRP A 33 17.17 28.68 27.98
N TYR A 34 18.20 29.53 27.92
CA TYR A 34 18.46 30.40 26.78
C TYR A 34 18.95 29.65 25.52
N PHE A 35 19.25 28.35 25.61
CA PHE A 35 19.48 27.50 24.43
C PHE A 35 18.17 26.97 23.82
N ALA A 36 17.02 27.11 24.51
CA ALA A 36 15.74 26.63 23.99
C ALA A 36 15.38 27.24 22.61
N PRO A 37 15.55 28.55 22.35
CA PRO A 37 15.29 29.12 21.02
C PRO A 37 16.21 28.53 19.93
N ALA A 38 17.50 28.31 20.24
CA ALA A 38 18.43 27.73 19.29
C ALA A 38 18.11 26.25 19.00
N TYR A 39 17.70 25.49 20.03
CA TYR A 39 17.22 24.12 19.88
C TYR A 39 15.96 24.06 18.99
N LEU A 40 14.97 24.92 19.26
CA LEU A 40 13.76 24.98 18.44
C LEU A 40 14.06 25.40 17.00
N LEU A 41 14.94 26.40 16.81
CA LEU A 41 15.36 26.84 15.49
C LEU A 41 16.08 25.72 14.73
N PHE A 42 16.94 24.95 15.39
CA PHE A 42 17.62 23.80 14.79
C PHE A 42 16.61 22.77 14.26
N TRP A 43 15.61 22.40 15.06
CA TRP A 43 14.57 21.44 14.62
C TRP A 43 13.68 22.00 13.53
N LEU A 44 13.36 23.29 13.58
CA LEU A 44 12.59 23.95 12.53
C LEU A 44 13.37 23.98 11.21
N VAL A 45 14.66 24.33 11.24
CA VAL A 45 15.54 24.28 10.07
C VAL A 45 15.67 22.85 9.57
N LEU A 46 15.86 21.86 10.43
CA LEU A 46 15.94 20.45 10.04
C LEU A 46 14.63 19.98 9.36
N LEU A 47 13.48 20.35 9.94
CA LEU A 47 12.16 20.01 9.40
C LEU A 47 11.99 20.56 7.98
N PHE A 48 12.23 21.86 7.78
CA PHE A 48 11.98 22.51 6.48
C PHE A 48 13.09 22.29 5.45
N ALA A 49 14.35 22.21 5.87
CA ALA A 49 15.48 22.05 4.95
C ALA A 49 15.76 20.59 4.56
N VAL A 50 15.39 19.62 5.42
CA VAL A 50 15.71 18.21 5.19
C VAL A 50 14.46 17.33 5.18
N VAL A 51 13.67 17.32 6.25
CA VAL A 51 12.57 16.35 6.40
C VAL A 51 11.51 16.54 5.32
N VAL A 52 11.01 17.77 5.15
CA VAL A 52 9.98 18.11 4.16
C VAL A 52 10.47 17.78 2.73
N PRO A 53 11.64 18.25 2.26
CA PRO A 53 12.14 17.88 0.93
C PRO A 53 12.33 16.38 0.72
N VAL A 54 12.85 15.65 1.71
CA VAL A 54 13.05 14.20 1.61
C VAL A 54 11.72 13.45 1.55
N PHE A 55 10.73 13.91 2.32
CA PHE A 55 9.38 13.33 2.33
C PHE A 55 8.67 13.53 0.98
N PHE A 56 8.77 14.72 0.38
CA PHE A 56 8.15 15.01 -0.92
C PHE A 56 9.01 14.63 -2.13
N SER A 57 10.24 14.16 -1.92
CA SER A 57 11.09 13.73 -3.02
C SER A 57 10.60 12.41 -3.61
N LEU A 58 10.11 12.47 -4.85
CA LEU A 58 9.76 11.31 -5.67
C LEU A 58 10.86 11.00 -6.70
N PRO A 59 10.95 9.75 -7.20
CA PRO A 59 11.80 9.44 -8.35
C PRO A 59 11.41 10.29 -9.57
N THR A 60 12.39 10.70 -10.37
CA THR A 60 12.12 11.37 -11.64
C THR A 60 11.40 10.41 -12.60
N GLY A 61 10.22 10.81 -13.08
CA GLY A 61 9.47 10.06 -14.08
C GLY A 61 10.23 9.96 -15.40
N LEU A 62 10.40 8.74 -15.90
CA LEU A 62 11.02 8.51 -17.21
C LEU A 62 10.00 8.77 -18.33
N THR A 63 10.46 9.42 -19.39
CA THR A 63 9.70 9.67 -20.62
C THR A 63 9.93 8.57 -21.66
N ILE A 64 9.10 8.51 -22.69
CA ILE A 64 9.23 7.58 -23.82
C ILE A 64 10.58 7.79 -24.51
N GLN A 65 11.04 9.04 -24.64
CA GLN A 65 12.34 9.36 -25.22
C GLN A 65 13.50 8.71 -24.43
N ASN A 66 13.37 8.60 -23.11
CA ASN A 66 14.37 8.02 -22.24
C ASN A 66 14.29 6.48 -22.15
N ALA A 67 13.27 5.85 -22.75
CA ALA A 67 12.99 4.43 -22.56
C ALA A 67 14.09 3.53 -23.13
N SER A 68 14.66 3.86 -24.29
CA SER A 68 15.74 3.08 -24.92
C SER A 68 17.02 3.08 -24.10
N LEU A 69 17.29 4.19 -23.38
CA LEU A 69 18.45 4.35 -22.50
C LEU A 69 18.26 3.66 -21.14
N ASN A 70 17.02 3.29 -20.79
CA ASN A 70 16.65 2.73 -19.49
C ASN A 70 15.88 1.42 -19.65
N PRO A 71 16.48 0.37 -20.25
CA PRO A 71 15.78 -0.88 -20.53
C PRO A 71 15.28 -1.54 -19.23
N GLY A 72 14.04 -2.02 -19.27
CA GLY A 72 13.39 -2.68 -18.13
C GLY A 72 13.02 -1.74 -16.97
N ARG A 73 12.94 -0.43 -17.21
CA ARG A 73 12.44 0.56 -16.25
C ARG A 73 11.02 1.00 -16.61
N PHE A 74 10.27 1.36 -15.57
CA PHE A 74 8.93 1.96 -15.68
C PHE A 74 8.98 3.32 -16.37
N ILE A 75 8.10 3.55 -17.34
CA ILE A 75 7.99 4.78 -18.11
C ILE A 75 6.73 5.55 -17.68
N ALA A 76 6.93 6.60 -16.89
CA ALA A 76 5.84 7.41 -16.32
C ALA A 76 4.96 8.07 -17.38
N GLU A 77 5.55 8.58 -18.47
CA GLU A 77 4.79 9.22 -19.55
C GLU A 77 3.79 8.26 -20.22
N ARG A 78 4.06 6.95 -20.28
CA ARG A 78 3.10 5.99 -20.84
C ARG A 78 1.90 5.82 -19.92
N ALA A 79 2.16 5.59 -18.63
CA ALA A 79 1.10 5.47 -17.63
C ALA A 79 0.25 6.74 -17.56
N GLU A 80 0.88 7.92 -17.57
CA GLU A 80 0.18 9.23 -17.57
C GLU A 80 -0.73 9.40 -18.79
N ARG A 81 -0.27 9.05 -19.99
CA ARG A 81 -1.10 9.13 -21.21
C ARG A 81 -2.34 8.24 -21.11
N ILE A 82 -2.18 7.01 -20.61
CA ILE A 82 -3.31 6.09 -20.41
C ILE A 82 -4.25 6.67 -19.35
N LEU A 83 -3.72 7.27 -18.28
CA LEU A 83 -4.52 7.87 -17.21
C LEU A 83 -5.37 9.03 -17.72
N ILE A 84 -4.82 9.86 -18.61
CA ILE A 84 -5.55 10.95 -19.25
C ILE A 84 -6.72 10.41 -20.09
N ASP A 85 -6.54 9.28 -20.78
CA ASP A 85 -7.61 8.68 -21.58
C ASP A 85 -8.64 7.96 -20.68
N PHE A 86 -8.20 7.38 -19.57
CA PHE A 86 -9.04 6.80 -18.52
C PHE A 86 -9.90 7.86 -17.81
N ASP A 87 -9.34 9.04 -17.53
CA ASP A 87 -10.03 10.20 -16.96
C ASP A 87 -11.14 10.72 -17.88
N LYS A 88 -10.84 10.84 -19.19
CA LYS A 88 -11.79 11.33 -20.21
C LYS A 88 -13.05 10.48 -20.35
N ILE A 89 -13.03 9.21 -19.91
CA ILE A 89 -14.22 8.36 -19.85
C ILE A 89 -15.25 8.95 -18.87
N GLY A 90 -14.79 9.67 -17.85
CA GLY A 90 -15.60 10.21 -16.77
C GLY A 90 -15.86 9.18 -15.66
N PRO A 91 -16.88 9.42 -14.82
CA PRO A 91 -17.23 8.52 -13.73
C PRO A 91 -17.58 7.11 -14.20
N LYS A 92 -16.96 6.10 -13.58
CA LYS A 92 -17.07 4.67 -13.90
C LYS A 92 -17.86 3.95 -12.82
N VAL A 93 -19.07 4.46 -12.57
CA VAL A 93 -19.98 3.82 -11.61
C VAL A 93 -20.36 2.43 -12.12
N VAL A 94 -20.30 1.42 -11.25
CA VAL A 94 -20.70 0.04 -11.56
C VAL A 94 -22.06 -0.01 -12.27
N GLY A 95 -22.16 -0.76 -13.36
CA GLY A 95 -23.35 -0.86 -14.20
C GLY A 95 -23.54 0.28 -15.23
N SER A 96 -22.71 1.33 -15.19
CA SER A 96 -22.71 2.38 -16.21
C SER A 96 -22.02 1.91 -17.50
N HIS A 97 -22.35 2.55 -18.63
CA HIS A 97 -21.66 2.27 -19.90
C HIS A 97 -20.16 2.61 -19.85
N ALA A 98 -19.79 3.62 -19.04
CA ALA A 98 -18.42 4.01 -18.78
C ALA A 98 -17.62 2.88 -18.12
N ASN A 99 -18.17 2.25 -17.08
CA ASN A 99 -17.54 1.13 -16.39
C ASN A 99 -17.52 -0.15 -17.24
N GLU A 100 -18.70 -0.61 -17.66
CA GLU A 100 -18.89 -1.96 -18.21
C GLU A 100 -18.39 -2.11 -19.66
N ASN A 101 -18.27 -1.02 -20.41
CA ASN A 101 -17.89 -1.08 -21.82
C ASN A 101 -16.66 -0.23 -22.14
N HIS A 102 -16.69 1.08 -21.89
CA HIS A 102 -15.60 1.96 -22.31
C HIS A 102 -14.29 1.65 -21.56
N THR A 103 -14.36 1.45 -20.25
CA THR A 103 -13.17 1.16 -19.44
C THR A 103 -12.64 -0.23 -19.70
N VAL A 104 -13.53 -1.23 -19.80
CA VAL A 104 -13.14 -2.59 -20.19
C VAL A 104 -12.48 -2.60 -21.57
N GLN A 105 -13.04 -1.88 -22.55
CA GLN A 105 -12.43 -1.77 -23.88
C GLN A 105 -11.06 -1.09 -23.82
N LEU A 106 -10.92 0.02 -23.08
CA LEU A 106 -9.63 0.67 -22.88
C LEU A 106 -8.59 -0.32 -22.32
N LEU A 107 -8.96 -1.09 -21.29
CA LEU A 107 -8.07 -2.10 -20.70
C LEU A 107 -7.68 -3.17 -21.73
N LEU A 108 -8.64 -3.69 -22.50
CA LEU A 108 -8.37 -4.69 -23.53
C LEU A 108 -7.45 -4.16 -24.64
N ASP A 109 -7.66 -2.92 -25.07
CA ASP A 109 -6.82 -2.27 -26.08
C ASP A 109 -5.38 -2.11 -25.55
N GLN A 110 -5.21 -1.64 -24.30
CA GLN A 110 -3.88 -1.53 -23.68
C GLN A 110 -3.20 -2.88 -23.50
N LEU A 111 -3.95 -3.94 -23.18
CA LEU A 111 -3.40 -5.28 -23.05
C LEU A 111 -2.97 -5.88 -24.40
N GLU A 112 -3.68 -5.57 -25.48
CA GLU A 112 -3.28 -5.97 -26.83
C GLU A 112 -2.02 -5.23 -27.28
N ASP A 113 -1.91 -3.93 -26.99
CA ASP A 113 -0.68 -3.15 -27.21
C ASP A 113 0.52 -3.75 -26.47
N ILE A 114 0.32 -4.21 -25.22
CA ILE A 114 1.36 -4.92 -24.46
C ILE A 114 1.71 -6.25 -25.13
N ARG A 115 0.71 -7.01 -25.59
CA ARG A 115 0.92 -8.29 -26.29
C ARG A 115 1.75 -8.11 -27.57
N HIS A 116 1.56 -7.02 -28.31
CA HIS A 116 2.32 -6.70 -29.51
C HIS A 116 3.82 -6.48 -29.25
N VAL A 117 4.19 -5.96 -28.08
CA VAL A 117 5.60 -5.71 -27.70
C VAL A 117 6.19 -6.80 -26.80
N MET A 118 5.39 -7.78 -26.38
CA MET A 118 5.79 -8.86 -25.49
C MET A 118 6.84 -9.77 -26.15
N GLN A 119 7.82 -10.23 -25.37
CA GLN A 119 8.79 -11.24 -25.78
C GLN A 119 8.10 -12.63 -25.86
N THR A 120 7.37 -12.88 -26.94
CA THR A 120 6.50 -14.07 -27.11
C THR A 120 7.28 -15.39 -27.14
N ASP A 121 8.59 -15.39 -27.34
CA ASP A 121 9.46 -16.55 -27.21
C ASP A 121 9.60 -17.01 -25.74
N LEU A 122 9.52 -16.08 -24.78
CA LEU A 122 9.73 -16.33 -23.36
C LEU A 122 8.45 -16.35 -22.54
N PHE A 123 7.50 -15.48 -22.87
CA PHE A 123 6.33 -15.23 -22.04
C PHE A 123 5.03 -15.65 -22.73
N GLU A 124 4.02 -15.86 -21.89
CA GLU A 124 2.66 -16.16 -22.29
C GLU A 124 1.71 -15.33 -21.45
N MET A 125 0.70 -14.77 -22.11
CA MET A 125 -0.31 -13.89 -21.53
C MET A 125 -1.70 -14.36 -21.93
N GLU A 126 -2.50 -14.73 -20.94
CA GLU A 126 -3.91 -15.09 -21.11
C GLU A 126 -4.78 -14.03 -20.47
N ILE A 127 -5.81 -13.58 -21.19
CA ILE A 127 -6.76 -12.57 -20.74
C ILE A 127 -8.13 -13.24 -20.61
N ASP A 128 -8.83 -12.97 -19.52
CA ASP A 128 -10.20 -13.44 -19.26
C ASP A 128 -11.04 -12.25 -18.77
N VAL A 129 -12.13 -11.95 -19.46
CA VAL A 129 -13.12 -10.97 -18.98
C VAL A 129 -14.16 -11.76 -18.20
N GLN A 130 -14.01 -11.75 -16.87
CA GLN A 130 -14.89 -12.49 -15.99
C GLN A 130 -16.18 -11.68 -15.78
N VAL A 131 -17.32 -12.30 -16.01
CA VAL A 131 -18.64 -11.80 -15.56
C VAL A 131 -19.13 -12.70 -14.44
N VAL A 132 -19.39 -12.14 -13.26
CA VAL A 132 -19.66 -12.92 -12.05
C VAL A 132 -20.81 -12.37 -11.23
N SER A 133 -21.49 -13.25 -10.51
CA SER A 133 -22.58 -12.94 -9.59
C SER A 133 -22.33 -13.64 -8.27
N GLY A 134 -22.85 -13.11 -7.17
CA GLY A 134 -22.62 -13.70 -5.86
C GLY A 134 -23.30 -12.93 -4.75
N ALA A 135 -23.07 -13.39 -3.52
CA ALA A 135 -23.49 -12.69 -2.32
C ALA A 135 -22.54 -12.98 -1.18
N TYR A 136 -22.36 -12.00 -0.29
CA TYR A 136 -21.59 -12.14 0.94
C TYR A 136 -22.12 -11.18 2.02
N ILE A 137 -21.69 -11.37 3.26
CA ILE A 137 -22.06 -10.48 4.36
C ILE A 137 -21.00 -9.37 4.42
N HIS A 138 -21.43 -8.13 4.18
CA HIS A 138 -20.61 -6.94 4.40
C HIS A 138 -21.11 -6.24 5.65
N TRP A 139 -20.26 -6.22 6.68
CA TRP A 139 -20.59 -5.79 8.04
C TRP A 139 -21.80 -6.56 8.60
N THR A 140 -23.00 -5.97 8.53
CA THR A 140 -24.25 -6.55 9.02
C THR A 140 -25.29 -6.75 7.91
N MET A 141 -24.95 -6.43 6.65
CA MET A 141 -25.86 -6.46 5.52
C MET A 141 -25.49 -7.57 4.53
N VAL A 142 -26.50 -8.22 3.95
CA VAL A 142 -26.31 -9.09 2.79
C VAL A 142 -26.05 -8.21 1.57
N ASN A 143 -24.83 -8.29 1.03
CA ASN A 143 -24.47 -7.68 -0.23
C ASN A 143 -24.61 -8.75 -1.32
N MET A 144 -25.58 -8.56 -2.23
CA MET A 144 -25.84 -9.45 -3.37
C MET A 144 -25.65 -8.67 -4.66
N TYR A 145 -24.96 -9.29 -5.62
CA TYR A 145 -24.58 -8.66 -6.88
C TYR A 145 -24.71 -9.61 -8.05
N GLN A 146 -24.94 -9.04 -9.23
CA GLN A 146 -25.16 -9.79 -10.45
C GLN A 146 -24.42 -9.14 -11.62
N GLY A 147 -23.70 -9.96 -12.37
CA GLY A 147 -23.11 -9.55 -13.65
C GLY A 147 -22.00 -8.51 -13.54
N VAL A 148 -21.30 -8.41 -12.40
CA VAL A 148 -20.13 -7.53 -12.27
C VAL A 148 -18.95 -8.07 -13.06
N GLN A 149 -18.10 -7.18 -13.59
CA GLN A 149 -17.01 -7.56 -14.47
C GLN A 149 -15.63 -7.40 -13.83
N ASN A 150 -14.71 -8.29 -14.20
CA ASN A 150 -13.27 -8.13 -13.99
C ASN A 150 -12.54 -8.33 -15.32
N VAL A 151 -11.44 -7.61 -15.53
CA VAL A 151 -10.46 -7.97 -16.56
C VAL A 151 -9.29 -8.64 -15.87
N VAL A 152 -9.10 -9.93 -16.14
CA VAL A 152 -8.11 -10.75 -15.45
C VAL A 152 -7.03 -11.17 -16.43
N VAL A 153 -5.77 -10.93 -16.08
CA VAL A 153 -4.62 -11.26 -16.93
C VAL A 153 -3.68 -12.20 -16.19
N ARG A 154 -3.48 -13.40 -16.73
CA ARG A 154 -2.45 -14.31 -16.25
C ARG A 154 -1.20 -14.20 -17.12
N PHE A 155 -0.11 -13.78 -16.50
CA PHE A 155 1.19 -13.59 -17.13
C PHE A 155 2.21 -14.57 -16.56
N ARG A 156 2.83 -15.40 -17.43
CA ARG A 156 3.83 -16.40 -17.02
C ARG A 156 5.03 -16.46 -17.94
N THR A 157 6.15 -16.92 -17.39
CA THR A 157 7.25 -17.46 -18.20
C THR A 157 6.82 -18.83 -18.74
N LYS A 158 7.01 -19.11 -20.03
CA LYS A 158 6.62 -20.39 -20.67
C LYS A 158 7.28 -21.62 -20.01
N ALA A 159 8.49 -21.46 -19.49
CA ALA A 159 9.21 -22.50 -18.77
C ALA A 159 8.74 -22.70 -17.32
N SER A 160 7.84 -21.84 -16.79
CA SER A 160 7.33 -21.98 -15.43
C SER A 160 6.38 -23.16 -15.32
N THR A 161 6.64 -24.04 -14.36
CA THR A 161 5.77 -25.15 -13.95
C THR A 161 5.08 -24.87 -12.61
N SER A 162 5.13 -23.62 -12.12
CA SER A 162 4.59 -23.30 -10.80
C SER A 162 3.09 -23.10 -10.84
N GLU A 163 2.40 -23.79 -9.94
CA GLU A 163 0.96 -23.63 -9.67
C GLU A 163 0.67 -22.59 -8.57
N SER A 164 1.69 -21.88 -8.09
CA SER A 164 1.56 -20.83 -7.07
C SER A 164 1.70 -19.47 -7.72
N TYR A 165 0.66 -18.66 -7.66
CA TYR A 165 0.58 -17.37 -8.34
C TYR A 165 0.68 -16.20 -7.35
N LEU A 166 1.23 -15.08 -7.81
CA LEU A 166 1.13 -13.78 -7.17
C LEU A 166 -0.10 -13.05 -7.73
N LEU A 167 -0.98 -12.56 -6.86
CA LEU A 167 -2.10 -11.70 -7.24
C LEU A 167 -1.69 -10.23 -7.07
N ILE A 168 -1.91 -9.42 -8.11
CA ILE A 168 -1.81 -7.97 -8.05
C ILE A 168 -3.20 -7.42 -8.41
N ASN A 169 -3.79 -6.63 -7.52
CA ASN A 169 -5.15 -6.10 -7.66
C ASN A 169 -5.14 -4.58 -7.65
N SER A 170 -6.02 -3.99 -8.45
CA SER A 170 -6.42 -2.57 -8.43
C SER A 170 -7.80 -2.47 -9.09
N HIS A 171 -8.62 -1.52 -8.67
CA HIS A 171 -9.97 -1.36 -9.20
C HIS A 171 -10.07 -0.22 -10.22
N PHE A 172 -10.97 -0.36 -11.19
CA PHE A 172 -11.18 0.62 -12.24
C PHE A 172 -12.53 1.34 -12.15
N ASP A 173 -13.45 0.85 -11.34
CA ASP A 173 -14.70 1.56 -11.06
C ASP A 173 -14.47 2.77 -10.16
N SER A 174 -15.44 3.68 -10.12
CA SER A 174 -15.37 4.88 -9.29
C SER A 174 -16.69 5.19 -8.58
N LYS A 175 -16.63 5.91 -7.45
CA LYS A 175 -17.82 6.49 -6.82
C LYS A 175 -18.58 7.44 -7.76
N PRO A 176 -19.91 7.59 -7.54
CA PRO A 176 -20.72 8.58 -8.25
C PRO A 176 -20.16 9.99 -8.16
N GLY A 177 -19.90 10.61 -9.32
CA GLY A 177 -19.41 11.98 -9.42
C GLY A 177 -17.89 12.14 -9.32
N SER A 178 -17.14 11.06 -9.07
CA SER A 178 -15.68 11.04 -9.18
C SER A 178 -15.26 10.55 -10.57
N PRO A 179 -14.31 11.22 -11.26
CA PRO A 179 -13.68 10.66 -12.46
C PRO A 179 -12.83 9.42 -12.13
N GLY A 180 -12.40 9.23 -10.88
CA GLY A 180 -11.64 8.07 -10.43
C GLY A 180 -10.19 8.03 -10.93
N SER A 181 -9.60 9.20 -11.19
CA SER A 181 -8.22 9.30 -11.68
C SER A 181 -7.21 9.07 -10.57
N GLY A 182 -7.45 9.66 -9.40
CA GLY A 182 -6.74 9.31 -8.17
C GLY A 182 -7.15 7.94 -7.65
N ASP A 183 -8.46 7.68 -7.59
CA ASP A 183 -9.07 6.47 -7.02
C ASP A 183 -9.87 5.64 -8.05
N ASP A 184 -9.34 4.54 -8.60
CA ASP A 184 -7.96 4.04 -8.48
C ASP A 184 -7.26 3.95 -9.86
N GLY A 185 -7.65 4.84 -10.77
CA GLY A 185 -7.12 4.91 -12.13
C GLY A 185 -5.59 5.00 -12.19
N ALA A 186 -4.98 5.72 -11.25
CA ALA A 186 -3.53 5.82 -11.15
C ALA A 186 -2.86 4.44 -10.93
N MET A 187 -3.40 3.59 -10.05
CA MET A 187 -2.83 2.26 -9.82
C MET A 187 -3.15 1.30 -10.95
N VAL A 188 -4.31 1.43 -11.60
CA VAL A 188 -4.64 0.68 -12.83
C VAL A 188 -3.58 0.90 -13.90
N VAL A 189 -3.20 2.16 -14.18
CA VAL A 189 -2.19 2.44 -15.20
C VAL A 189 -0.76 2.07 -14.78
N ILE A 190 -0.46 2.14 -13.48
CA ILE A 190 0.80 1.63 -12.92
C ILE A 190 0.88 0.11 -13.11
N MET A 191 -0.23 -0.58 -12.90
CA MET A 191 -0.34 -2.03 -13.08
C MET A 191 -0.13 -2.42 -14.56
N LEU A 192 -0.74 -1.70 -15.50
CA LEU A 192 -0.54 -1.88 -16.95
C LEU A 192 0.91 -1.67 -17.37
N GLU A 193 1.55 -0.56 -16.97
CA GLU A 193 2.93 -0.27 -17.34
C GLU A 193 3.91 -1.26 -16.67
N THR A 194 3.61 -1.72 -15.45
CA THR A 194 4.38 -2.79 -14.78
C THR A 194 4.30 -4.10 -15.56
N LEU A 195 3.10 -4.50 -16.00
CA LEU A 195 2.93 -5.66 -16.87
C LEU A 195 3.72 -5.49 -18.17
N ARG A 196 3.68 -4.32 -18.82
CA ARG A 196 4.47 -4.04 -20.04
C ARG A 196 5.97 -4.16 -19.81
N VAL A 197 6.48 -3.62 -18.70
CA VAL A 197 7.90 -3.72 -18.34
C VAL A 197 8.30 -5.19 -18.15
N LEU A 198 7.48 -6.00 -17.49
CA LEU A 198 7.73 -7.43 -17.32
C LEU A 198 7.66 -8.19 -18.67
N ALA A 199 6.69 -7.86 -19.52
CA ALA A 199 6.49 -8.47 -20.84
C ALA A 199 7.64 -8.18 -21.83
N THR A 200 8.32 -7.05 -21.67
CA THR A 200 9.42 -6.61 -22.55
C THR A 200 10.80 -6.94 -22.00
N ASN A 201 10.93 -7.17 -20.69
CA ASN A 201 12.20 -7.49 -20.03
C ASN A 201 12.48 -8.99 -20.12
N ARG A 202 13.62 -9.38 -20.71
CA ARG A 202 14.02 -10.78 -20.90
C ARG A 202 14.54 -11.45 -19.62
N ARG A 203 13.88 -11.22 -18.48
CA ARG A 203 14.17 -11.84 -17.18
C ARG A 203 13.03 -12.79 -16.81
N PRO A 204 13.22 -14.11 -16.94
CA PRO A 204 12.19 -15.07 -16.56
C PRO A 204 11.96 -15.05 -15.05
N PHE A 205 10.76 -15.42 -14.63
CA PHE A 205 10.36 -15.50 -13.23
C PHE A 205 9.62 -16.81 -12.96
N ARG A 206 9.74 -17.30 -11.72
CA ARG A 206 9.28 -18.65 -11.35
C ARG A 206 7.77 -18.77 -11.22
N HIS A 207 7.13 -17.78 -10.61
CA HIS A 207 5.72 -17.84 -10.24
C HIS A 207 4.89 -16.98 -11.19
N PRO A 208 3.83 -17.53 -11.83
CA PRO A 208 2.91 -16.72 -12.62
C PRO A 208 2.33 -15.56 -11.81
N ILE A 209 2.02 -14.48 -12.49
CA ILE A 209 1.40 -13.29 -11.90
C ILE A 209 0.00 -13.16 -12.49
N VAL A 210 -0.99 -12.96 -11.64
CA VAL A 210 -2.35 -12.60 -12.02
C VAL A 210 -2.52 -11.11 -11.74
N PHE A 211 -2.75 -10.33 -12.79
CA PHE A 211 -3.17 -8.95 -12.70
C PHE A 211 -4.69 -8.91 -12.76
N LEU A 212 -5.32 -8.42 -11.71
CA LEU A 212 -6.76 -8.31 -11.57
C LEU A 212 -7.14 -6.84 -11.63
N PHE A 213 -7.75 -6.45 -12.75
CA PHE A 213 -8.42 -5.17 -12.88
C PHE A 213 -9.86 -5.36 -12.41
N ASN A 214 -10.14 -4.92 -11.19
CA ASN A 214 -11.40 -5.12 -10.49
C ASN A 214 -12.44 -4.06 -10.92
N GLY A 215 -13.65 -4.48 -11.31
CA GLY A 215 -14.67 -3.56 -11.83
C GLY A 215 -15.79 -3.18 -10.89
N ALA A 216 -15.73 -3.57 -9.61
CA ALA A 216 -16.75 -3.24 -8.61
C ALA A 216 -16.19 -3.28 -7.18
N GLU A 217 -15.16 -2.47 -6.89
CA GLU A 217 -14.70 -2.20 -5.53
C GLU A 217 -15.69 -1.25 -4.82
N GLU A 218 -16.06 -0.17 -5.51
CA GLU A 218 -16.76 0.97 -4.93
C GLU A 218 -18.23 0.65 -4.65
N ASN A 219 -18.74 -0.43 -5.25
CA ASN A 219 -19.97 -1.08 -4.88
C ASN A 219 -19.65 -2.34 -4.06
N PRO A 220 -19.79 -2.29 -2.74
CA PRO A 220 -18.77 -2.75 -1.79
C PRO A 220 -18.13 -4.08 -2.20
N LEU A 221 -16.89 -4.02 -2.70
CA LEU A 221 -15.93 -5.11 -2.95
C LEU A 221 -16.49 -6.35 -3.66
N GLN A 222 -17.48 -6.16 -4.54
CA GLN A 222 -18.26 -7.24 -5.14
C GLN A 222 -17.42 -8.06 -6.13
N ALA A 223 -16.65 -7.39 -6.97
CA ALA A 223 -15.97 -8.05 -8.07
C ALA A 223 -14.66 -8.73 -7.63
N SER A 224 -13.97 -8.23 -6.60
CA SER A 224 -12.90 -8.99 -5.90
C SER A 224 -13.45 -10.24 -5.21
N HIS A 225 -14.64 -10.17 -4.59
CA HIS A 225 -15.31 -11.34 -4.00
C HIS A 225 -15.65 -12.37 -5.08
N GLY A 226 -16.18 -11.90 -6.22
CA GLY A 226 -16.46 -12.74 -7.39
C GLY A 226 -15.21 -13.41 -7.95
N PHE A 227 -14.08 -12.70 -8.02
CA PHE A 227 -12.81 -13.28 -8.45
C PHE A 227 -12.35 -14.38 -7.48
N ILE A 228 -12.16 -14.05 -6.20
CA ILE A 228 -11.48 -14.95 -5.26
C ILE A 228 -12.26 -16.24 -4.98
N THR A 229 -13.59 -16.18 -5.08
CA THR A 229 -14.47 -17.32 -4.79
C THR A 229 -14.75 -18.20 -6.00
N GLN A 230 -14.71 -17.66 -7.23
CA GLN A 230 -15.21 -18.37 -8.42
C GLN A 230 -14.23 -18.46 -9.58
N HIS A 231 -13.22 -17.58 -9.67
CA HIS A 231 -12.32 -17.56 -10.82
C HIS A 231 -11.39 -18.78 -10.83
N LYS A 232 -11.21 -19.40 -12.00
CA LYS A 232 -10.39 -20.63 -12.17
C LYS A 232 -8.94 -20.49 -11.69
N TRP A 233 -8.39 -19.27 -11.75
CA TRP A 233 -7.02 -18.96 -11.29
C TRP A 233 -6.92 -18.54 -9.82
N ALA A 234 -8.04 -18.24 -9.15
CA ALA A 234 -8.03 -17.75 -7.77
C ALA A 234 -7.42 -18.77 -6.79
N LYS A 235 -7.75 -20.06 -6.94
CA LYS A 235 -7.22 -21.16 -6.10
C LYS A 235 -5.69 -21.27 -6.10
N ASN A 236 -5.05 -20.79 -7.15
CA ASN A 236 -3.60 -20.85 -7.33
C ASN A 236 -2.89 -19.64 -6.71
N CYS A 237 -3.60 -18.54 -6.41
CA CYS A 237 -3.02 -17.38 -5.76
C CYS A 237 -2.54 -17.74 -4.33
N LYS A 238 -1.36 -17.26 -3.95
CA LYS A 238 -0.73 -17.54 -2.64
C LYS A 238 -0.21 -16.29 -1.92
N ALA A 239 -0.10 -15.17 -2.62
CA ALA A 239 0.27 -13.89 -2.07
C ALA A 239 -0.46 -12.77 -2.84
N LEU A 240 -0.67 -11.64 -2.17
CA LEU A 240 -1.37 -10.48 -2.71
C LEU A 240 -0.51 -9.20 -2.61
N ILE A 241 -0.58 -8.38 -3.64
CA ILE A 241 -0.29 -6.95 -3.60
C ILE A 241 -1.58 -6.24 -4.00
N ASN A 242 -2.23 -5.59 -3.04
CA ASN A 242 -3.36 -4.71 -3.31
C ASN A 242 -2.85 -3.29 -3.51
N LEU A 243 -3.23 -2.68 -4.62
CA LEU A 243 -2.99 -1.29 -4.94
C LEU A 243 -4.33 -0.58 -4.89
N ASP A 244 -4.35 0.54 -4.20
CA ASP A 244 -5.57 1.25 -3.84
C ASP A 244 -5.27 2.75 -3.69
N SER A 245 -6.28 3.52 -3.33
CA SER A 245 -6.18 4.97 -3.18
C SER A 245 -7.18 5.51 -2.18
N ALA A 246 -6.71 6.33 -1.24
CA ALA A 246 -7.53 7.16 -0.36
C ALA A 246 -7.18 8.65 -0.52
N GLY A 247 -6.64 9.01 -1.69
CA GLY A 247 -6.19 10.37 -2.01
C GLY A 247 -5.43 10.44 -3.32
N SER A 248 -5.13 11.65 -3.78
CA SER A 248 -4.51 11.87 -5.09
C SER A 248 -3.05 12.34 -4.99
N GLY A 249 -2.15 11.52 -5.52
CA GLY A 249 -0.73 11.81 -5.72
C GLY A 249 0.20 11.52 -4.53
N ASN A 250 1.46 11.95 -4.69
CA ASN A 250 2.58 11.64 -3.79
C ASN A 250 2.89 10.13 -3.74
N ARG A 251 3.73 9.69 -2.80
CA ARG A 251 4.07 8.28 -2.59
C ARG A 251 2.94 7.52 -1.92
N GLU A 252 2.80 6.25 -2.26
CA GLU A 252 1.93 5.29 -1.61
C GLU A 252 2.40 4.97 -0.19
N ILE A 253 1.45 4.73 0.71
CA ILE A 253 1.67 4.25 2.05
C ILE A 253 1.34 2.76 2.11
N LEU A 254 2.23 1.96 2.68
CA LEU A 254 1.91 0.60 3.11
C LEU A 254 1.21 0.67 4.46
N PHE A 255 -0.07 0.30 4.49
CA PHE A 255 -0.91 0.46 5.68
C PHE A 255 -1.50 -0.86 6.18
N GLN A 256 -1.44 -1.96 5.43
CA GLN A 256 -1.70 -3.30 5.97
C GLN A 256 -0.64 -4.30 5.49
N SER A 257 -0.23 -5.20 6.38
CA SER A 257 0.63 -6.33 6.04
C SER A 257 0.17 -7.61 6.75
N GLY A 258 0.19 -8.74 6.04
CA GLY A 258 -0.09 -10.03 6.64
C GLY A 258 -1.39 -10.67 6.14
N PRO A 259 -2.14 -11.41 6.98
CA PRO A 259 -1.88 -11.66 8.41
C PRO A 259 -0.72 -12.65 8.65
N ASN A 260 0.11 -12.44 9.69
CA ASN A 260 1.14 -13.38 10.19
C ASN A 260 2.25 -13.83 9.21
N HIS A 261 2.63 -12.99 8.24
CA HIS A 261 3.67 -13.31 7.25
C HIS A 261 4.78 -12.25 7.25
N PRO A 262 5.63 -12.16 8.30
CA PRO A 262 6.62 -11.08 8.45
C PRO A 262 7.68 -11.04 7.34
N TRP A 263 7.86 -12.14 6.60
CA TRP A 263 8.73 -12.17 5.43
C TRP A 263 8.29 -11.20 4.33
N LEU A 264 7.00 -10.86 4.25
CA LEU A 264 6.50 -9.84 3.31
C LEU A 264 7.12 -8.47 3.58
N MET A 265 7.22 -8.09 4.86
CA MET A 265 7.85 -6.83 5.27
C MET A 265 9.35 -6.82 5.00
N ASP A 266 10.02 -7.96 5.15
CA ASP A 266 11.43 -8.08 4.78
C ASP A 266 11.65 -7.88 3.27
N ILE A 267 10.78 -8.46 2.44
CA ILE A 267 10.79 -8.25 0.99
C ILE A 267 10.50 -6.78 0.65
N TYR A 268 9.48 -6.18 1.25
CA TYR A 268 9.13 -4.77 1.02
C TYR A 268 10.31 -3.85 1.35
N ARG A 269 10.93 -4.02 2.53
CA ARG A 269 12.12 -3.27 2.95
C ARG A 269 13.29 -3.42 1.98
N LYS A 270 13.51 -4.63 1.45
CA LYS A 270 14.63 -4.91 0.52
C LYS A 270 14.38 -4.39 -0.89
N SER A 271 13.12 -4.33 -1.31
CA SER A 271 12.74 -4.05 -2.70
C SER A 271 12.40 -2.58 -2.93
N VAL A 272 11.82 -1.90 -1.92
CA VAL A 272 11.38 -0.51 -2.03
C VAL A 272 12.45 0.42 -1.49
N LYS A 273 13.10 1.17 -2.39
CA LYS A 273 14.24 2.05 -2.06
C LYS A 273 13.93 3.08 -0.96
N ARG A 274 12.69 3.57 -0.91
CA ARG A 274 12.20 4.53 0.09
C ARG A 274 10.91 4.01 0.71
N SER A 275 11.00 2.89 1.42
CA SER A 275 9.88 2.26 2.12
C SER A 275 9.11 3.29 2.94
N TYR A 276 7.78 3.32 2.77
CA TYR A 276 6.89 4.15 3.57
C TYR A 276 5.77 3.26 4.11
N ALA A 277 5.94 2.83 5.35
CA ALA A 277 4.99 1.99 6.06
C ALA A 277 4.75 2.58 7.44
N THR A 278 3.52 2.46 7.95
CA THR A 278 3.18 2.96 9.29
C THR A 278 2.32 1.95 10.04
N THR A 279 2.78 1.56 11.22
CA THR A 279 2.02 0.67 12.12
C THR A 279 0.77 1.36 12.65
N PHE A 280 0.78 2.70 12.75
CA PHE A 280 -0.37 3.46 13.21
C PHE A 280 -1.55 3.39 12.23
N ALA A 281 -1.30 3.41 10.92
CA ALA A 281 -2.39 3.23 9.94
C ALA A 281 -2.92 1.79 9.98
N GLU A 282 -2.03 0.80 10.15
CA GLU A 282 -2.43 -0.60 10.31
C GLU A 282 -3.32 -0.80 11.54
N GLU A 283 -2.94 -0.25 12.69
CA GLU A 283 -3.74 -0.32 13.92
C GLU A 283 -5.11 0.37 13.77
N ILE A 284 -5.19 1.54 13.13
CA ILE A 284 -6.46 2.24 12.89
C ILE A 284 -7.38 1.43 11.97
N PHE A 285 -6.84 0.87 10.89
CA PHE A 285 -7.60 0.05 9.94
C PHE A 285 -8.08 -1.25 10.61
N GLN A 286 -7.20 -1.98 11.31
CA GLN A 286 -7.56 -3.20 12.01
C GLN A 286 -8.54 -2.97 13.16
N ALA A 287 -8.48 -1.81 13.81
CA ALA A 287 -9.43 -1.41 14.85
C ALA A 287 -10.82 -1.03 14.29
N GLY A 288 -10.98 -0.95 12.96
CA GLY A 288 -12.24 -0.55 12.32
C GLY A 288 -12.65 0.88 12.61
N ILE A 289 -11.69 1.75 12.96
CA ILE A 289 -11.95 3.16 13.30
C ILE A 289 -12.25 3.96 12.03
N LEU A 290 -11.60 3.60 10.92
CA LEU A 290 -11.93 4.14 9.60
C LEU A 290 -13.08 3.32 9.02
N PRO A 291 -14.21 3.93 8.62
CA PRO A 291 -15.30 3.26 7.91
C PRO A 291 -14.93 3.05 6.43
N SER A 292 -13.70 2.60 6.19
CA SER A 292 -13.13 2.33 4.87
C SER A 292 -12.67 0.89 4.86
N ASP A 293 -12.82 0.26 3.71
CA ASP A 293 -12.49 -1.14 3.48
C ASP A 293 -11.88 -1.22 2.08
N THR A 294 -11.02 -2.18 1.85
CA THR A 294 -10.37 -2.37 0.55
C THR A 294 -10.55 -3.82 0.12
N ASP A 295 -10.31 -4.10 -1.16
CA ASP A 295 -10.31 -5.45 -1.70
C ASP A 295 -9.39 -6.42 -0.91
N PHE A 296 -8.36 -5.89 -0.25
CA PHE A 296 -7.48 -6.66 0.64
C PHE A 296 -8.25 -7.47 1.68
N ARG A 297 -9.33 -6.91 2.27
CA ARG A 297 -10.14 -7.65 3.24
C ARG A 297 -10.84 -8.84 2.60
N ILE A 298 -11.33 -8.70 1.37
CA ILE A 298 -11.99 -9.80 0.67
C ILE A 298 -11.00 -10.93 0.39
N PHE A 299 -9.82 -10.60 -0.13
CA PHE A 299 -8.79 -11.60 -0.42
C PHE A 299 -8.24 -12.29 0.84
N SER A 300 -8.05 -11.55 1.92
CA SER A 300 -7.59 -12.12 3.20
C SER A 300 -8.68 -12.97 3.87
N THR A 301 -9.96 -12.55 3.82
CA THR A 301 -11.08 -13.25 4.47
C THR A 301 -11.52 -14.49 3.69
N TYR A 302 -11.81 -14.34 2.40
CA TYR A 302 -12.38 -15.41 1.56
C TYR A 302 -11.30 -16.22 0.86
N GLY A 303 -10.18 -15.59 0.49
CA GLY A 303 -9.04 -16.25 -0.16
C GLY A 303 -7.96 -16.76 0.79
N LYS A 304 -7.95 -16.29 2.05
CA LYS A 304 -6.88 -16.55 3.02
C LYS A 304 -5.50 -16.17 2.48
N LEU A 305 -5.45 -15.14 1.63
CA LEU A 305 -4.22 -14.68 1.01
C LEU A 305 -3.47 -13.73 1.97
N PRO A 306 -2.20 -14.01 2.28
CA PRO A 306 -1.34 -13.01 2.89
C PRO A 306 -0.90 -11.99 1.84
N GLY A 307 -0.72 -10.73 2.23
CA GLY A 307 -0.30 -9.71 1.27
C GLY A 307 0.12 -8.38 1.87
N LEU A 308 0.27 -7.42 0.97
CA LEU A 308 0.56 -6.02 1.23
C LEU A 308 -0.58 -5.16 0.67
N ASP A 309 -1.04 -4.19 1.45
CA ASP A 309 -2.05 -3.22 1.03
C ASP A 309 -1.46 -1.81 0.98
N LEU A 310 -1.42 -1.25 -0.22
CA LEU A 310 -0.73 -0.01 -0.56
C LEU A 310 -1.75 0.99 -1.09
N ALA A 311 -1.78 2.20 -0.52
CA ALA A 311 -2.68 3.25 -0.98
C ALA A 311 -2.00 4.61 -1.16
N HIS A 312 -2.45 5.41 -2.11
CA HIS A 312 -2.23 6.85 -2.01
C HIS A 312 -3.02 7.42 -0.83
N SER A 313 -2.46 8.42 -0.14
CA SER A 313 -3.14 9.06 1.02
C SER A 313 -2.96 10.58 1.06
N TYR A 314 -2.14 11.12 0.16
CA TYR A 314 -1.97 12.56 0.06
C TYR A 314 -3.18 13.19 -0.64
N ASN A 315 -3.48 14.46 -0.36
CA ASN A 315 -4.66 15.14 -0.88
C ASN A 315 -5.99 14.38 -0.68
N GLY A 316 -6.18 13.64 0.42
CA GLY A 316 -7.42 12.90 0.69
C GLY A 316 -8.72 13.75 0.71
N TYR A 317 -8.64 15.09 0.62
CA TYR A 317 -9.79 15.96 0.46
C TYR A 317 -10.38 15.95 -0.96
N VAL A 318 -9.68 15.43 -1.98
CA VAL A 318 -10.23 15.24 -3.33
C VAL A 318 -10.83 13.86 -3.54
N TYR A 319 -10.51 12.91 -2.66
CA TYR A 319 -11.01 11.53 -2.69
C TYR A 319 -12.54 11.49 -2.75
N HIS A 320 -13.09 10.67 -3.66
CA HIS A 320 -14.53 10.55 -3.92
C HIS A 320 -15.22 11.87 -4.29
N THR A 321 -14.49 12.79 -4.93
CA THR A 321 -15.04 14.06 -5.44
C THR A 321 -14.79 14.22 -6.93
N LYS A 322 -15.44 15.21 -7.54
CA LYS A 322 -15.21 15.60 -8.95
C LYS A 322 -13.78 16.11 -9.25
N PHE A 323 -12.94 16.26 -8.23
CA PHE A 323 -11.57 16.78 -8.33
C PHE A 323 -10.51 15.70 -8.10
N ASP A 324 -10.94 14.44 -7.97
CA ASP A 324 -10.08 13.28 -7.76
C ASP A 324 -9.10 13.04 -8.92
#